data_AF-A0A378KBP7-F1
#
_entry.id   AF-A0A378KBP7-F1
#
_cell.length_a   1.000
_cell.length_b   1.000
_cell.length_c   1.000
_cell.angle_alpha   90.00
_cell.angle_beta   90.00
_cell.angle_gamma   90.00
#
_symmetry.space_group_name_H-M   'P 1'
#
loop_
_entity.id
_entity.type
_entity.pdbx_description
1 polymer ?
#
loop_
_entity_poly.entity_id
_entity_poly.type
_entity_poly.pdbx_seq_one_letter_code
_entity_poly.pdbx_strand_id
1 'polypeptide(L)'
;MFECINRLITIHDFSLQSWNDRYGKGIWACISPNEFLLDEFRECTSDGDIDMINASDYIETAEWLPFVTGKDFTDALNLLEKFLSSLPQEMLDSNSIWSLSIYKALQNLQEMRRKSTYNLYNKLPVTLEELLSNTII
;
A
#
# COMPACT_ATOMS: atom_id res chain seq x y z
N MET A 1 17.47 8.03 -10.05
CA MET A 1 16.90 6.67 -10.25
C MET A 1 16.44 6.20 -8.89
N PHE A 2 15.14 5.93 -8.72
CA PHE A 2 14.48 5.58 -7.46
C PHE A 2 14.69 6.60 -6.32
N GLU A 3 14.56 7.90 -6.61
CA GLU A 3 14.82 8.98 -5.65
C GLU A 3 13.79 9.01 -4.53
N CYS A 4 12.49 8.85 -4.87
CA CYS A 4 11.42 8.86 -3.90
C CYS A 4 11.47 7.61 -3.01
N ILE A 5 11.65 6.43 -3.62
CA ILE A 5 11.86 5.18 -2.89
C ILE A 5 13.06 5.30 -1.95
N ASN A 6 14.20 5.76 -2.45
CA ASN A 6 15.42 5.88 -1.65
C ASN A 6 15.24 6.86 -0.49
N ARG A 7 14.58 8.00 -0.71
CA ARG A 7 14.24 8.97 0.36
C ARG A 7 13.37 8.33 1.44
N LEU A 8 12.29 7.66 1.05
CA LEU A 8 11.37 7.04 2.00
C LEU A 8 12.06 5.98 2.86
N ILE A 9 12.92 5.15 2.27
CA ILE A 9 13.67 4.12 3.00
C ILE A 9 14.74 4.74 3.91
N THR A 10 15.56 5.65 3.38
CA THR A 10 16.77 6.09 4.09
C THR A 10 16.55 7.23 5.07
N ILE A 11 15.48 8.01 4.91
CA ILE A 11 15.19 9.20 5.73
C ILE A 11 13.94 8.99 6.60
N HIS A 12 12.93 8.27 6.09
CA HIS A 12 11.64 8.12 6.75
C HIS A 12 11.37 6.70 7.26
N ASP A 13 12.36 5.81 7.19
CA ASP A 13 12.34 4.42 7.67
C ASP A 13 11.19 3.56 7.08
N PHE A 14 10.78 3.86 5.84
CA PHE A 14 9.81 3.01 5.16
C PHE A 14 10.45 1.69 4.73
N SER A 15 9.65 0.64 4.73
CA SER A 15 10.04 -0.69 4.27
C SER A 15 9.52 -0.94 2.87
N LEU A 16 10.40 -1.40 1.99
CA LEU A 16 10.09 -1.83 0.63
C LEU A 16 10.07 -3.36 0.58
N GLN A 17 9.01 -3.94 0.03
CA GLN A 17 8.92 -5.37 -0.24
C GLN A 17 8.48 -5.63 -1.68
N SER A 18 8.90 -6.79 -2.20
CA SER A 18 8.52 -7.26 -3.52
C SER A 18 8.41 -8.79 -3.54
N TRP A 19 7.36 -9.30 -4.20
CA TRP A 19 7.09 -10.73 -4.31
C TRP A 19 6.29 -11.03 -5.58
N ASN A 20 6.30 -12.31 -6.00
CA ASN A 20 5.51 -12.76 -7.13
C ASN A 20 4.04 -12.88 -6.74
N ASP A 21 3.15 -12.33 -7.56
CA ASP A 21 1.72 -12.47 -7.41
C ASP A 21 1.27 -13.90 -7.75
N ARG A 22 0.53 -14.55 -6.84
CA ARG A 22 0.10 -15.94 -7.03
C ARG A 22 -0.98 -16.11 -8.10
N TYR A 23 -1.67 -15.02 -8.48
CA TYR A 23 -2.71 -15.02 -9.51
C TYR A 23 -2.18 -14.64 -10.89
N GLY A 24 -0.86 -14.51 -11.05
CA GLY A 24 -0.22 -14.26 -12.33
C GLY A 24 -0.28 -12.81 -12.80
N LYS A 25 -0.59 -11.85 -11.91
CA LYS A 25 -0.61 -10.41 -12.24
C LYS A 25 0.79 -9.83 -12.44
N GLY A 26 1.83 -10.50 -11.95
CA GLY A 26 3.23 -10.11 -12.11
C GLY A 26 3.98 -10.05 -10.78
N ILE A 27 4.82 -9.04 -10.61
CA ILE A 27 5.61 -8.80 -9.40
C ILE A 27 5.04 -7.59 -8.65
N TRP A 28 4.66 -7.80 -7.40
CA TRP A 28 4.31 -6.73 -6.48
C TRP A 28 5.55 -5.90 -6.11
N ALA A 29 5.39 -4.59 -6.01
CA ALA A 29 6.32 -3.69 -5.35
C ALA A 29 5.54 -2.74 -4.44
N CYS A 30 5.83 -2.80 -3.15
CA CYS A 30 5.05 -2.16 -2.11
C CYS A 30 5.97 -1.47 -1.11
N ILE A 31 5.66 -0.22 -0.73
CA ILE A 31 6.40 0.52 0.30
C ILE A 31 5.46 0.98 1.42
N SER A 32 5.88 0.87 2.68
CA SER A 32 5.02 1.18 3.83
C SER A 32 5.83 1.73 5.01
N PRO A 33 5.27 2.62 5.85
CA PRO A 33 5.92 3.07 7.08
C PRO A 33 6.00 2.00 8.17
N ASN A 34 5.40 0.81 7.96
CA ASN A 34 5.43 -0.28 8.94
C ASN A 34 5.69 -1.63 8.26
N GLU A 35 6.85 -2.22 8.58
CA GLU A 35 7.29 -3.51 8.02
C GLU A 35 6.37 -4.67 8.38
N PHE A 36 5.91 -4.74 9.64
CA PHE A 36 5.09 -5.85 10.13
C PHE A 36 3.72 -5.89 9.46
N LEU A 37 3.11 -4.73 9.29
CA LEU A 37 1.84 -4.60 8.58
C LEU A 37 1.97 -4.88 7.08
N LEU A 38 3.13 -4.55 6.49
CA LEU A 38 3.42 -4.89 5.09
C LEU A 38 3.64 -6.39 4.90
N ASP A 39 4.32 -7.06 5.85
CA ASP A 39 4.47 -8.51 5.86
C ASP A 39 3.13 -9.23 5.94
N GLU A 40 2.23 -8.76 6.80
CA GLU A 40 0.87 -9.30 6.89
C GLU A 40 0.12 -9.16 5.56
N PHE A 41 0.26 -8.03 4.86
CA PHE A 41 -0.31 -7.85 3.53
C PHE A 41 0.29 -8.82 2.49
N ARG A 42 1.60 -9.04 2.52
CA ARG A 42 2.26 -10.04 1.66
C ARG A 42 1.75 -11.45 1.93
N GLU A 43 1.63 -11.85 3.18
CA GLU A 43 1.05 -13.16 3.56
C GLU A 43 -0.37 -13.28 3.03
N CYS A 44 -1.18 -12.23 3.23
CA CYS A 44 -2.58 -12.21 2.82
C CYS A 44 -2.76 -12.36 1.31
N THR A 45 -1.99 -11.63 0.51
CA THR A 45 -2.03 -11.70 -0.96
C THR A 45 -1.39 -12.98 -1.49
N SER A 46 -0.54 -13.63 -0.70
CA SER A 46 0.07 -14.90 -1.06
C SER A 46 -0.83 -16.09 -0.76
N ASP A 47 -1.49 -16.16 0.40
CA ASP A 47 -2.18 -17.37 0.84
C ASP A 47 -3.51 -17.65 0.13
N GLY A 48 -4.05 -16.66 -0.58
CA GLY A 48 -5.18 -16.83 -1.50
C GLY A 48 -6.52 -17.12 -0.81
N ASP A 49 -6.69 -16.61 0.40
CA ASP A 49 -7.87 -16.82 1.23
C ASP A 49 -9.11 -16.08 0.69
N ILE A 50 -10.29 -16.71 0.68
CA ILE A 50 -11.50 -16.15 0.02
C ILE A 50 -12.02 -14.89 0.73
N ASP A 51 -11.81 -14.76 2.04
CA ASP A 51 -12.20 -13.57 2.81
C ASP A 51 -11.37 -12.32 2.46
N MET A 52 -10.28 -12.50 1.70
CA MET A 52 -9.43 -11.41 1.18
C MET A 52 -9.97 -10.76 -0.09
N ILE A 53 -11.03 -11.27 -0.73
CA ILE A 53 -11.55 -10.67 -1.97
C ILE A 53 -11.91 -9.20 -1.75
N ASN A 54 -12.67 -8.88 -0.69
CA ASN A 54 -13.06 -7.48 -0.42
C ASN A 54 -11.88 -6.57 -0.05
N ALA A 55 -10.86 -7.11 0.61
CA ALA A 55 -9.69 -6.33 1.03
C ALA A 55 -8.70 -6.13 -0.12
N SER A 56 -8.52 -7.16 -0.96
CA SER A 56 -7.72 -7.08 -2.18
C SER A 56 -8.37 -6.17 -3.20
N ASP A 57 -9.70 -6.23 -3.36
CA ASP A 57 -10.46 -5.34 -4.25
C ASP A 57 -10.30 -3.87 -3.84
N TYR A 58 -10.38 -3.56 -2.53
CA TYR A 58 -10.10 -2.20 -2.07
C TYR A 58 -8.65 -1.80 -2.32
N ILE A 59 -7.69 -2.66 -1.97
CA ILE A 59 -6.27 -2.32 -2.11
C ILE A 59 -5.89 -2.10 -3.59
N GLU A 60 -6.49 -2.86 -4.49
CA GLU A 60 -6.30 -2.71 -5.94
C GLU A 60 -7.00 -1.48 -6.52
N THR A 61 -8.06 -0.98 -5.88
CA THR A 61 -8.80 0.20 -6.36
C THR A 61 -8.35 1.51 -5.71
N ALA A 62 -7.68 1.45 -4.56
CA ALA A 62 -7.19 2.62 -3.85
C ALA A 62 -5.98 3.24 -4.59
N GLU A 63 -6.21 4.35 -5.29
CA GLU A 63 -5.21 5.02 -6.13
C GLU A 63 -4.06 5.65 -5.34
N TRP A 64 -4.22 5.81 -4.03
CA TRP A 64 -3.23 6.44 -3.15
C TRP A 64 -2.33 5.43 -2.44
N LEU A 65 -2.63 4.12 -2.48
CA LEU A 65 -1.77 3.11 -1.87
C LEU A 65 -0.52 2.90 -2.75
N PRO A 66 0.68 2.89 -2.15
CA PRO A 66 1.93 2.69 -2.89
C PRO A 66 2.21 1.21 -3.20
N PHE A 67 1.19 0.49 -3.64
CA PHE A 67 1.25 -0.94 -3.96
C PHE A 67 0.97 -1.12 -5.44
N VAL A 68 1.99 -1.50 -6.20
CA VAL A 68 1.88 -1.64 -7.66
C VAL A 68 2.27 -3.05 -8.07
N THR A 69 1.77 -3.49 -9.23
CA THR A 69 2.22 -4.72 -9.88
C THR A 69 2.85 -4.40 -11.23
N GLY A 70 4.06 -4.89 -11.46
CA GLY A 70 4.77 -4.81 -12.74
C GLY A 70 4.97 -6.20 -13.36
N LYS A 71 5.29 -6.26 -14.66
CA LYS A 71 5.51 -7.55 -15.34
C LYS A 71 6.76 -8.30 -14.86
N ASP A 72 7.72 -7.56 -14.29
CA ASP A 72 8.97 -8.04 -13.72
C ASP A 72 9.41 -7.10 -12.59
N PHE A 73 10.46 -7.49 -11.85
CA PHE A 73 10.95 -6.72 -10.70
C PHE A 73 11.36 -5.28 -11.05
N THR A 74 12.02 -5.07 -12.19
CA THR A 74 12.46 -3.74 -12.61
C THR A 74 11.29 -2.87 -13.02
N ASP A 75 10.33 -3.43 -13.75
CA ASP A 75 9.08 -2.77 -14.11
C ASP A 75 8.28 -2.35 -12.87
N ALA A 76 8.17 -3.24 -11.89
CA ALA A 76 7.46 -2.96 -10.64
C ALA A 76 8.08 -1.80 -9.85
N LEU A 77 9.42 -1.77 -9.73
CA LEU A 77 10.11 -0.64 -9.08
C LEU A 77 9.95 0.68 -9.85
N ASN A 78 9.97 0.64 -11.19
CA ASN A 78 9.75 1.83 -12.02
C ASN A 78 8.33 2.37 -11.89
N LEU A 79 7.33 1.48 -11.85
CA LEU A 79 5.94 1.88 -11.61
C LEU A 79 5.77 2.50 -10.23
N LEU A 80 6.38 1.91 -9.21
CA LEU A 80 6.31 2.41 -7.84
C LEU A 80 6.94 3.80 -7.72
N GLU A 81 8.13 3.98 -8.28
CA GLU A 81 8.80 5.28 -8.28
C GLU A 81 8.02 6.33 -9.07
N LYS A 82 7.46 5.95 -10.23
CA LYS A 82 6.60 6.85 -11.01
C LYS A 82 5.39 7.29 -10.19
N PHE A 83 4.73 6.35 -9.51
CA PHE A 83 3.63 6.66 -8.60
C PHE A 83 4.06 7.64 -7.50
N LEU A 84 5.13 7.34 -6.76
CA LEU A 84 5.61 8.19 -5.68
C LEU A 84 6.02 9.59 -6.18
N SER A 85 6.63 9.69 -7.36
CA SER A 85 7.02 10.96 -7.96
C SER A 85 5.84 11.84 -8.38
N SER A 86 4.64 11.25 -8.51
CA SER A 86 3.41 11.98 -8.83
C SER A 86 2.73 12.57 -7.59
N LEU A 87 3.12 12.14 -6.40
CA LEU A 87 2.58 12.65 -5.14
C LEU A 87 3.21 14.02 -4.78
N PRO A 88 2.46 14.90 -4.10
CA PRO A 88 3.04 16.09 -3.48
C PRO A 88 4.19 15.72 -2.54
N GLN A 89 5.27 16.51 -2.55
CA GLN A 89 6.48 16.17 -1.81
C GLN A 89 6.26 16.09 -0.28
N GLU A 90 5.28 16.82 0.24
CA GLU A 90 4.91 16.79 1.66
C GLU A 90 4.24 15.47 2.05
N MET A 91 3.72 14.71 1.09
CA MET A 91 3.16 13.38 1.33
C MET A 91 4.25 12.33 1.52
N LEU A 92 5.44 12.56 0.96
CA LEU A 92 6.60 11.66 1.06
C LEU A 92 7.39 11.82 2.36
N ASP A 93 6.77 12.38 3.40
CA ASP A 93 7.32 12.51 4.74
C ASP A 93 6.68 11.50 5.72
N SER A 94 7.45 11.10 6.73
CA SER A 94 6.91 10.37 7.87
C SER A 94 5.90 11.22 8.63
N ASN A 95 4.77 10.62 9.00
CA ASN A 95 3.61 11.27 9.64
C ASN A 95 2.83 12.25 8.75
N SER A 96 3.07 12.26 7.43
CA SER A 96 2.13 12.89 6.49
C SER A 96 0.77 12.20 6.56
N ILE A 97 -0.30 12.90 6.13
CA ILE A 97 -1.65 12.32 6.02
C ILE A 97 -1.60 11.02 5.21
N TRP A 98 -0.84 11.02 4.12
CA TRP A 98 -0.65 9.84 3.28
C TRP A 98 0.00 8.66 4.03
N SER A 99 1.11 8.89 4.73
CA SER A 99 1.80 7.82 5.48
C SER A 99 0.92 7.24 6.60
N LEU A 100 0.19 8.10 7.33
CA LEU A 100 -0.74 7.67 8.38
C LEU A 100 -1.91 6.87 7.80
N SER A 101 -2.34 7.22 6.60
CA SER A 101 -3.42 6.52 5.90
C SER A 101 -3.00 5.15 5.42
N ILE A 102 -1.76 4.99 4.91
CA ILE A 102 -1.20 3.68 4.57
C ILE A 102 -1.20 2.78 5.80
N TYR A 103 -0.69 3.32 6.92
CA TYR A 103 -0.68 2.61 8.19
C TYR A 103 -2.10 2.20 8.61
N LYS A 104 -3.08 3.11 8.49
CA LYS A 104 -4.47 2.83 8.85
C LYS A 104 -5.11 1.77 7.96
N ALA A 105 -4.88 1.80 6.65
CA ALA A 105 -5.39 0.80 5.72
C ALA A 105 -4.84 -0.59 6.03
N LEU A 106 -3.53 -0.71 6.27
CA LEU A 106 -2.93 -1.99 6.64
C LEU A 106 -3.34 -2.47 8.03
N GLN A 107 -3.54 -1.56 9.00
CA GLN A 107 -4.14 -1.93 10.29
C GLN A 107 -5.54 -2.50 10.11
N ASN A 108 -6.38 -1.86 9.30
CA ASN A 108 -7.72 -2.36 9.01
C ASN A 108 -7.67 -3.75 8.39
N LEU A 109 -6.72 -4.01 7.47
CA LEU A 109 -6.46 -5.35 6.92
C LEU A 109 -6.21 -6.38 8.02
N GLN A 110 -5.26 -6.08 8.91
CA GLN A 110 -4.88 -6.97 10.00
C GLN A 110 -6.07 -7.21 10.97
N GLU A 111 -6.86 -6.18 11.27
CA GLU A 111 -8.04 -6.32 12.11
C GLU A 111 -9.12 -7.19 11.45
N MET A 112 -9.36 -7.05 10.15
CA MET A 112 -10.30 -7.90 9.41
C MET A 112 -9.88 -9.36 9.49
N ARG A 113 -8.60 -9.66 9.26
CA ARG A 113 -8.04 -11.02 9.35
C ARG A 113 -8.24 -11.63 10.74
N ARG A 114 -8.03 -10.85 11.81
CA ARG A 114 -8.11 -11.33 13.20
C ARG A 114 -9.53 -11.47 13.74
N LYS A 115 -10.44 -10.57 13.36
CA LYS A 115 -11.77 -10.44 13.98
C LYS A 115 -12.92 -10.84 13.06
N SER A 116 -12.65 -11.32 11.84
CA SER A 116 -13.67 -11.62 10.80
C SER A 116 -14.69 -10.50 10.62
N THR A 117 -14.24 -9.25 10.72
CA THR A 117 -15.11 -8.07 10.63
C THR A 117 -15.23 -7.63 9.18
N TYR A 118 -16.41 -7.78 8.58
CA TYR A 118 -16.68 -7.32 7.21
C TYR A 118 -16.99 -5.81 7.21
N ASN A 119 -16.43 -5.04 6.26
CA ASN A 119 -16.64 -3.58 6.01
C ASN A 119 -15.71 -2.53 6.64
N LEU A 120 -14.45 -2.83 7.03
CA LEU A 120 -13.53 -1.77 7.45
C LEU A 120 -13.03 -0.86 6.30
N TYR A 121 -13.25 -1.26 5.04
CA TYR A 121 -12.85 -0.51 3.84
C TYR A 121 -13.90 0.44 3.26
N ASN A 122 -15.20 0.26 3.56
CA ASN A 122 -16.27 1.13 3.03
C ASN A 122 -16.16 2.61 3.46
N LYS A 123 -15.27 2.91 4.41
CA LYS A 123 -15.05 4.26 4.96
C LYS A 123 -13.70 4.85 4.58
N LEU A 124 -12.83 4.10 3.91
CA LEU A 124 -11.53 4.61 3.48
C LEU A 124 -11.66 5.27 2.10
N PRO A 125 -10.88 6.34 1.84
CA PRO A 125 -10.90 7.03 0.56
C PRO A 125 -10.40 6.10 -0.55
N VAL A 126 -10.95 6.21 -1.75
CA VAL A 126 -10.47 5.45 -2.92
C VAL A 126 -9.45 6.28 -3.71
N THR A 127 -9.69 7.59 -3.83
CA THR A 127 -8.82 8.49 -4.61
C THR A 127 -7.91 9.33 -3.72
N LEU A 128 -6.83 9.87 -4.31
CA LEU A 128 -5.95 10.82 -3.61
C LEU A 128 -6.69 12.12 -3.22
N GLU A 129 -7.62 12.58 -4.05
CA GLU A 129 -8.41 13.79 -3.76
C GLU A 129 -9.32 13.60 -2.54
N GLU A 130 -9.98 12.43 -2.43
CA GLU A 130 -10.79 12.06 -1.27
C GLU A 130 -9.94 11.96 0.00
N LEU A 131 -8.73 11.40 -0.12
CA LEU A 131 -7.79 11.29 0.98
C LEU A 131 -7.40 12.69 1.51
N LEU A 132 -7.08 13.62 0.62
CA LEU A 132 -6.67 14.97 0.99
C LEU A 132 -7.83 15.83 1.51
N SER A 133 -9.07 15.52 1.10
CA SER A 133 -10.28 16.22 1.55
C SER A 133 -10.76 15.75 2.93
N ASN A 134 -10.43 14.52 3.32
CA ASN A 134 -10.78 13.96 4.63
C ASN A 134 -9.74 14.39 5.68
N THR A 135 -10.03 15.48 6.40
CA THR A 135 -9.18 15.99 7.48
C THR A 135 -9.26 15.18 8.79
N ILE A 136 -9.87 13.99 8.77
CA ILE A 136 -10.08 13.14 9.95
C ILE A 136 -9.53 11.74 9.64
N ILE A 137 -8.22 11.56 9.80
CA ILE A 137 -7.55 10.26 9.90
C ILE A 137 -6.73 10.25 11.17
#